data_AF-A0A972IWR4-F1
#
_entry.id   AF-A0A972IWR4-F1
#
_cell.length_a   1.000
_cell.length_b   1.000
_cell.length_c   1.000
_cell.angle_alpha   90.00
_cell.angle_beta   90.00
_cell.angle_gamma   90.00
#
_symmetry.space_group_name_H-M   'P 1'
#
loop_
_entity.id
_entity.type
_entity.pdbx_description
1 polymer ?
#
loop_
_entity_poly.entity_id
_entity_poly.type
_entity_poly.pdbx_seq_one_letter_code
_entity_poly.pdbx_strand_id
1 'polypeptide(L)'
;KGKILRDISLVSLIVMTLFLIGEDQHWKRSISGTLLYTSVINMLFLFILLLLVKINSDGCFTHFHAIFFDNDLWKLNPDADILVQMLPESFFYNTAARIAFYFAIFLTVLGLLGLSGLCFLNRTQNQT
;
A
#
# COMPACT_ATOMS: atom_id res chain seq x y z
N LYS A 1 9.76 -30.17 -2.53
CA LYS A 1 10.88 -29.37 -1.98
C LYS A 1 10.48 -27.93 -1.59
N GLY A 2 9.63 -27.23 -2.36
CA GLY A 2 9.18 -25.87 -2.02
C GLY A 2 8.37 -25.72 -0.71
N LYS A 3 7.52 -26.69 -0.34
CA LYS A 3 6.73 -26.64 0.91
C LYS A 3 7.62 -26.58 2.17
N ILE A 4 8.68 -27.39 2.20
CA ILE A 4 9.63 -27.43 3.32
C ILE A 4 10.39 -26.10 3.45
N LEU A 5 10.81 -25.52 2.32
CA LEU A 5 11.53 -24.23 2.33
C LEU A 5 10.63 -23.09 2.82
N ARG A 6 9.36 -23.08 2.38
CA ARG A 6 8.34 -22.14 2.88
C ARG A 6 8.14 -22.30 4.38
N ASP A 7 7.94 -23.53 4.85
CA ASP A 7 7.62 -23.78 6.25
C ASP A 7 8.80 -23.39 7.17
N ILE A 8 10.05 -23.65 6.76
CA ILE A 8 11.26 -23.18 7.49
C ILE A 8 11.33 -21.64 7.52
N SER A 9 11.06 -20.97 6.39
CA SER A 9 11.07 -19.50 6.33
C SER A 9 10.03 -18.88 7.25
N LEU A 10 8.84 -19.48 7.36
CA LEU A 10 7.77 -19.01 8.25
C LEU A 10 8.16 -19.18 9.72
N VAL A 11 8.72 -20.33 10.09
CA VAL A 11 9.20 -20.59 11.47
C VAL A 11 10.30 -19.60 11.83
N SER A 12 11.28 -19.40 10.95
CA SER A 12 12.36 -18.43 11.17
C SER A 12 11.83 -17.00 11.36
N LEU A 13 10.84 -16.59 10.57
CA LEU A 13 10.25 -15.25 10.67
C LEU A 13 9.48 -15.05 11.97
N ILE A 14 8.72 -16.06 12.41
CA ILE A 14 7.99 -16.04 13.69
C ILE A 14 8.97 -15.94 14.86
N VAL A 15 10.03 -16.75 14.87
CA VAL A 15 11.04 -16.74 15.95
C VAL A 15 11.72 -15.39 16.04
N MET A 16 12.14 -14.81 14.91
CA MET A 16 12.75 -13.48 14.89
C MET A 16 11.80 -12.38 15.37
N THR A 17 10.53 -12.46 14.97
CA THR A 17 9.51 -11.50 15.43
C THR A 17 9.33 -11.60 16.95
N LEU A 18 9.17 -12.80 17.50
CA LEU A 18 9.01 -13.01 18.95
C LEU A 18 10.24 -12.58 19.75
N PHE A 19 11.44 -12.78 19.22
CA PHE A 19 12.69 -12.34 19.85
C PHE A 19 12.72 -10.81 20.00
N LEU A 20 12.42 -10.07 18.92
CA LEU A 20 12.37 -8.59 18.93
C LEU A 20 11.30 -8.06 19.90
N ILE A 21 10.19 -8.77 20.06
CA ILE A 21 9.12 -8.45 21.01
C ILE A 21 9.59 -8.57 22.47
N GLY A 22 10.37 -9.61 22.75
CA GLY A 22 10.87 -9.90 24.09
C GLY A 22 11.98 -8.93 24.54
N GLU A 23 12.74 -8.38 23.60
CA GLU A 23 13.86 -7.48 23.89
C GLU A 23 13.42 -6.02 24.11
N ASP A 24 12.38 -5.56 23.41
CA ASP A 24 11.98 -4.16 23.41
C ASP A 24 10.76 -3.87 24.34
N GLN A 25 11.05 -3.30 25.51
CA GLN A 25 10.04 -2.89 26.50
C GLN A 25 9.08 -1.81 25.97
N HIS A 26 9.46 -1.07 24.91
CA HIS A 26 8.63 -0.04 24.28
C HIS A 26 8.10 -0.45 22.90
N TRP A 27 8.17 -1.73 22.54
CA TRP A 27 7.75 -2.26 21.24
C TRP A 27 6.34 -1.80 20.80
N LYS A 28 5.38 -1.74 21.74
CA LYS A 28 4.01 -1.26 21.47
C LYS A 28 3.97 0.19 20.98
N ARG A 29 4.83 1.05 21.55
CA ARG A 29 4.94 2.47 21.18
C ARG A 29 5.61 2.61 19.82
N SER A 30 6.67 1.84 19.59
CA SER A 30 7.38 1.79 18.31
C SER A 30 6.45 1.39 17.17
N ILE A 31 5.72 0.26 17.31
CA ILE A 31 4.73 -0.18 16.30
C ILE A 31 3.65 0.84 16.07
N SER A 32 3.05 1.41 17.12
CA SER A 32 1.97 2.38 16.97
C SER A 32 2.45 3.64 16.23
N GLY A 33 3.69 4.07 16.50
CA GLY A 33 4.38 5.14 15.78
C GLY A 33 4.64 4.81 14.31
N THR A 34 5.19 3.63 14.02
CA THR A 34 5.46 3.19 12.65
C THR A 34 4.17 3.05 11.84
N LEU A 35 3.09 2.51 12.42
CA LEU A 35 1.79 2.40 11.77
C LEU A 35 1.22 3.77 11.38
N LEU A 36 1.30 4.75 12.29
CA LEU A 36 0.84 6.11 12.01
C LEU A 36 1.72 6.78 10.94
N TYR A 37 3.04 6.70 11.09
CA TYR A 37 3.99 7.31 10.15
C TYR A 37 3.82 6.75 8.73
N THR A 38 3.78 5.43 8.60
CA THR A 38 3.60 4.76 7.31
C THR A 38 2.23 5.06 6.70
N SER A 39 1.16 5.10 7.50
CA SER A 39 -0.18 5.49 7.03
C SER A 39 -0.19 6.91 6.46
N VAL A 40 0.37 7.89 7.18
CA VAL A 40 0.41 9.30 6.75
C VAL A 40 1.21 9.47 5.46
N ILE A 41 2.39 8.86 5.36
CA ILE A 41 3.23 8.96 4.16
C ILE A 41 2.54 8.32 2.95
N ASN A 42 1.94 7.15 3.12
CA ASN A 42 1.22 6.48 2.02
C ASN A 42 -0.03 7.26 1.62
N MET A 43 -0.70 7.93 2.55
CA MET A 43 -1.84 8.80 2.25
C MET A 43 -1.40 10.02 1.42
N LEU A 44 -0.27 10.64 1.79
CA LEU A 44 0.31 11.74 1.03
C LEU A 44 0.71 11.28 -0.39
N PHE A 45 1.36 10.12 -0.48
CA PHE A 45 1.74 9.53 -1.76
C PHE A 45 0.52 9.25 -2.66
N LEU A 46 -0.54 8.65 -2.09
CA LEU A 46 -1.79 8.42 -2.80
C LEU A 46 -2.41 9.72 -3.31
N PHE A 47 -2.42 10.77 -2.49
CA PHE A 47 -2.95 12.08 -2.88
C PHE A 47 -2.18 12.70 -4.04
N ILE A 48 -0.84 12.65 -4.00
CA ILE A 48 0.03 13.12 -5.08
C ILE A 48 -0.26 12.32 -6.37
N LEU A 49 -0.36 10.99 -6.27
CA LEU A 49 -0.61 10.11 -7.40
C LEU A 49 -1.98 10.41 -8.06
N LEU A 50 -3.03 10.60 -7.26
CA LEU A 50 -4.35 10.98 -7.77
C LEU A 50 -4.33 12.34 -8.46
N LEU A 51 -3.57 13.30 -7.94
CA LEU A 51 -3.40 14.62 -8.56
C LEU A 51 -2.68 14.51 -9.91
N LEU A 52 -1.61 13.73 -9.99
CA LEU A 52 -0.88 13.48 -11.24
C LEU A 52 -1.77 12.84 -12.31
N VAL A 53 -2.51 11.79 -11.94
CA VAL A 53 -3.44 11.11 -12.85
C VAL A 53 -4.53 12.07 -13.32
N LYS A 54 -5.06 12.92 -12.43
CA LYS A 54 -6.06 13.92 -12.79
C LYS A 54 -5.54 14.97 -13.79
N ILE A 55 -4.26 15.36 -13.69
CA ILE A 55 -3.65 16.33 -14.62
C ILE A 55 -3.37 15.67 -15.97
N ASN A 56 -2.73 14.51 -15.97
CA ASN A 56 -2.34 13.81 -17.19
C ASN A 56 -2.38 12.30 -16.99
N SER A 57 -3.54 11.70 -17.25
CA SER A 57 -3.76 10.26 -17.17
C SER A 57 -2.91 9.50 -18.20
N ASP A 58 -2.83 9.99 -19.44
CA ASP A 58 -2.09 9.34 -20.53
C ASP A 58 -0.58 9.31 -20.29
N GLY A 59 -0.03 10.41 -19.75
CA GLY A 59 1.37 10.50 -19.38
C GLY A 59 1.72 9.54 -18.23
N CYS A 60 0.88 9.49 -17.19
CA CYS A 60 1.05 8.54 -16.08
C CYS A 60 0.99 7.08 -16.57
N PHE A 61 0.04 6.77 -17.46
CA PHE A 61 -0.09 5.45 -18.06
C PHE A 61 1.14 5.06 -18.89
N THR A 62 1.64 5.99 -19.71
CA THR A 62 2.82 5.79 -20.55
C THR A 62 4.09 5.57 -19.73
N HIS A 63 4.36 6.44 -18.74
CA HIS A 63 5.54 6.31 -17.89
C HIS A 63 5.51 5.05 -17.04
N PHE A 64 4.33 4.66 -16.52
CA PHE A 64 4.18 3.39 -15.82
C PHE A 64 4.62 2.23 -16.72
N HIS A 65 4.07 2.13 -17.94
CA HIS A 65 4.41 1.03 -18.83
C HIS A 65 5.88 1.05 -19.25
N ALA A 66 6.47 2.21 -19.49
CA ALA A 66 7.88 2.34 -19.85
C ALA A 66 8.85 1.93 -18.72
N ILE A 67 8.44 2.01 -17.45
CA ILE A 67 9.26 1.58 -16.30
C ILE A 67 9.21 0.05 -16.12
N PHE A 68 8.05 -0.57 -16.37
CA PHE A 68 7.83 -1.99 -16.09
C PHE A 68 7.98 -2.91 -17.31
N PHE A 69 7.93 -2.36 -18.53
CA PHE A 69 7.92 -3.13 -19.76
C PHE A 69 8.82 -2.51 -20.84
N ASP A 70 9.68 -3.35 -21.44
CA ASP A 70 10.57 -2.96 -22.55
C ASP A 70 9.93 -3.19 -23.94
N ASN A 71 8.60 -3.30 -24.03
CA ASN A 71 7.89 -3.54 -25.29
C ASN A 71 6.76 -2.52 -25.50
N ASP A 72 6.27 -2.43 -26.74
CA ASP A 72 5.23 -1.47 -27.15
C ASP A 72 3.81 -2.08 -27.16
N LEU A 73 3.58 -3.29 -26.65
CA LEU A 73 2.28 -3.98 -26.72
C LEU A 73 1.15 -3.28 -25.95
N TRP A 74 1.49 -2.34 -25.07
CA TRP A 74 0.53 -1.52 -24.32
C TRP A 74 -0.02 -0.33 -25.12
N LYS A 75 0.58 0.01 -26.28
CA LYS A 75 0.08 1.05 -27.20
C LYS A 75 -0.99 0.44 -28.11
N LEU A 76 -2.17 0.26 -27.56
CA LEU A 76 -3.28 -0.39 -28.26
C LEU A 76 -4.03 0.60 -29.15
N ASN A 77 -4.36 0.18 -30.38
CA ASN A 77 -5.19 0.93 -31.30
C ASN A 77 -6.68 0.59 -31.04
N PRO A 78 -7.54 1.56 -30.68
CA PRO A 78 -8.95 1.31 -30.40
C PRO A 78 -9.73 0.69 -31.58
N ASP A 79 -9.30 0.92 -32.82
CA ASP A 79 -9.99 0.41 -34.02
C ASP A 79 -9.61 -1.03 -34.38
N ALA A 80 -8.42 -1.48 -33.96
CA ALA A 80 -7.87 -2.78 -34.33
C ALA A 80 -7.79 -3.76 -33.15
N ASP A 81 -7.59 -3.26 -31.94
CA ASP A 81 -7.28 -4.08 -30.77
C ASP A 81 -8.50 -4.33 -29.89
N ILE A 82 -8.93 -5.59 -29.88
CA ILE A 82 -10.12 -6.08 -29.14
C ILE A 82 -10.02 -5.80 -27.62
N LEU A 83 -8.80 -5.71 -27.08
CA LEU A 83 -8.55 -5.47 -25.66
C LEU A 83 -9.13 -4.14 -25.17
N VAL A 84 -8.97 -3.05 -25.94
CA VAL A 84 -9.51 -1.72 -25.59
C VAL A 84 -11.02 -1.65 -25.85
N GLN A 85 -11.51 -2.39 -26.86
CA GLN A 85 -12.94 -2.44 -27.18
C GLN A 85 -13.75 -3.16 -26.09
N MET A 86 -13.20 -4.21 -25.47
CA MET A 86 -13.86 -4.94 -24.37
C MET A 86 -13.76 -4.22 -23.01
N LEU A 87 -12.71 -3.43 -22.79
CA LEU A 87 -12.47 -2.68 -21.56
C LEU A 87 -12.39 -1.18 -21.89
N PRO A 88 -13.54 -0.49 -21.99
CA PRO A 88 -13.54 0.94 -22.30
C PRO A 88 -12.82 1.73 -21.20
N GLU A 89 -12.31 2.90 -21.55
CA GLU A 89 -11.56 3.78 -20.63
C GLU A 89 -12.29 4.05 -19.31
N SER A 90 -13.62 4.24 -19.36
CA SER A 90 -14.46 4.45 -18.19
C SER A 90 -14.43 3.28 -17.20
N PHE A 91 -14.24 2.04 -17.68
CA PHE A 91 -14.07 0.88 -16.82
C PHE A 91 -12.75 0.95 -16.04
N PHE A 92 -11.65 1.35 -16.69
CA PHE A 92 -10.35 1.51 -16.04
C PHE A 92 -10.40 2.61 -14.99
N TYR A 93 -10.99 3.76 -15.31
CA TYR A 93 -11.16 4.85 -14.36
C TYR A 93 -11.96 4.40 -13.13
N ASN A 94 -13.11 3.76 -13.34
CA ASN A 94 -13.97 3.28 -12.25
C ASN A 94 -13.24 2.24 -11.38
N THR A 95 -12.47 1.35 -12.00
CA THR A 95 -11.68 0.34 -11.28
C THR A 95 -10.57 0.98 -10.47
N ALA A 96 -9.80 1.90 -11.06
CA ALA A 96 -8.75 2.64 -10.38
C ALA A 96 -9.30 3.46 -9.21
N ALA A 97 -10.45 4.13 -9.41
CA ALA A 97 -11.12 4.90 -8.36
C ALA A 97 -11.56 4.02 -7.18
N ARG A 98 -12.11 2.83 -7.45
CA ARG A 98 -12.48 1.86 -6.40
C ARG A 98 -11.26 1.36 -5.63
N ILE A 99 -10.17 1.02 -6.32
CA ILE A 99 -8.93 0.59 -5.68
C ILE A 99 -8.37 1.70 -4.79
N ALA A 100 -8.28 2.93 -5.31
CA ALA A 100 -7.83 4.08 -4.54
C ALA A 100 -8.71 4.34 -3.30
N PHE A 101 -10.03 4.18 -3.44
CA PHE A 101 -10.97 4.33 -2.34
C PHE A 101 -10.77 3.28 -1.23
N TYR A 102 -10.70 1.98 -1.58
CA TYR A 102 -10.44 0.93 -0.60
C TYR A 102 -9.08 1.08 0.06
N PHE A 103 -8.07 1.48 -0.71
CA PHE A 103 -6.74 1.74 -0.17
C PHE A 103 -6.74 2.92 0.80
N ALA A 104 -7.44 4.01 0.48
CA ALA A 104 -7.60 5.15 1.38
C ALA A 104 -8.28 4.74 2.70
N ILE A 105 -9.38 3.98 2.65
CA ILE A 105 -10.05 3.46 3.86
C ILE A 105 -9.09 2.63 4.70
N PHE A 106 -8.36 1.71 4.07
CA PHE A 106 -7.40 0.86 4.76
C PHE A 106 -6.31 1.68 5.47
N LEU A 107 -5.75 2.68 4.79
CA LEU A 107 -4.77 3.59 5.38
C LEU A 107 -5.35 4.40 6.54
N THR A 108 -6.60 4.89 6.42
CA THR A 108 -7.28 5.61 7.51
C THR A 108 -7.46 4.71 8.73
N VAL A 109 -7.89 3.46 8.55
CA VAL A 109 -8.03 2.50 9.65
C VAL A 109 -6.68 2.24 10.33
N LEU A 110 -5.61 2.00 9.56
CA LEU A 110 -4.27 1.81 10.11
C LEU A 110 -3.76 3.05 10.88
N GLY A 111 -3.99 4.25 10.34
CA GLY A 111 -3.62 5.50 10.99
C GLY A 111 -4.37 5.71 12.32
N LEU A 112 -5.68 5.42 12.34
CA LEU A 112 -6.49 5.50 13.57
C LEU A 112 -6.05 4.47 14.61
N LEU A 113 -5.73 3.24 14.20
CA LEU A 113 -5.17 2.22 15.08
C LEU A 113 -3.84 2.67 15.68
N GLY A 114 -2.91 3.18 14.86
CA GLY A 114 -1.64 3.74 15.34
C GLY A 114 -1.83 4.90 16.31
N LEU A 115 -2.72 5.85 15.98
CA LEU A 115 -3.03 7.00 16.83
C LEU A 115 -3.63 6.57 18.18
N SER A 116 -4.60 5.64 18.15
CA SER A 116 -5.24 5.13 19.37
C SER A 116 -4.23 4.40 20.27
N GLY A 117 -3.33 3.60 19.67
CA GLY A 117 -2.24 2.92 20.38
C GLY A 117 -1.27 3.90 21.04
N LEU A 118 -0.86 4.94 20.32
CA LEU A 118 0.00 6.00 20.88
C LEU A 118 -0.71 6.78 21.99
N CYS A 119 -1.97 7.16 21.80
CA CYS A 119 -2.74 7.91 22.80
C CYS A 119 -2.94 7.08 24.08
N PHE A 120 -3.25 5.78 23.94
CA PHE A 120 -3.38 4.86 25.07
C PHE A 120 -2.06 4.74 25.85
N LEU A 121 -0.94 4.50 25.15
CA LEU A 121 0.36 4.35 25.79
C LEU A 121 0.83 5.64 26.48
N ASN A 122 0.55 6.81 25.88
CA ASN A 122 0.86 8.11 26.47
C ASN A 122 0.04 8.35 27.76
N ARG A 123 -1.22 7.90 27.81
CA ARG A 123 -2.03 7.93 29.04
C ARG A 123 -1.47 7.04 30.13
N THR A 124 -0.99 5.83 29.80
CA THR A 124 -0.42 4.91 30.79
C THR A 124 0.89 5.41 31.40
N GLN A 125 1.73 6.14 30.64
CA GLN A 125 2.98 6.71 31.18
C GLN A 125 2.76 7.95 32.05
N ASN A 126 1.72 8.75 31.79
CA ASN A 126 1.38 9.92 32.62
C ASN A 126 0.76 9.56 33.97
N GLN A 127 0.44 8.29 34.23
CA GLN A 127 -0.18 7.81 35.48
C GLN A 127 0.80 7.09 36.42
N THR A 128 2.06 6.88 35.99
CA THR A 128 3.15 6.30 36.79
C THR A 128 4.13 7.40 37.20
#